data_AF-A0A8S3XLG4-F1
#
_entry.id   AF-A0A8S3XLG4-F1
#
_cell.length_a   1.000
_cell.length_b   1.000
_cell.length_c   1.000
_cell.angle_alpha   90.00
_cell.angle_beta   90.00
_cell.angle_gamma   90.00
#
_symmetry.space_group_name_H-M   'P 1'
#
loop_
_entity.id
_entity.type
_entity.pdbx_description
1 polymer ?
#
loop_
_entity_poly.entity_id
_entity_poly.type
_entity_poly.pdbx_seq_one_letter_code
_entity_poly.pdbx_strand_id
1 'polypeptide(L)'
;MPRKSLFMAIFFTTAALLLFLFRWCKWLNMGWATFRRETTSPDIPVIKDATVAAIFVFGLHVLPRTFGFLKYFNAKRKSDLPPLKPESAILWWKFVNKNIVYAYFLVIGSGVALNVAIRETKLAQVLAAGVGKNLTKYDWNVSILLVVIIAIILANIMPGVAACCVFLPFVINMAAEPDAPVPWPKHVYLGALGVGLSSSMTFLFPFLYTPAYFCHYTGKVPMKKMVKYSILSAIICMIIIWLAVCFWAPVVWDPSGEGFSPLAGPEGAPEGGGGGGGDAGGGGGGGGGGDDGGAPPPPA
;
A
#
# COMPACT_ATOMS: atom_id res chain seq x y z
N MET A 1 -15.44 11.01 -24.99
CA MET A 1 -15.77 9.68 -24.42
C MET A 1 -17.30 9.50 -24.48
N PRO A 2 -17.86 8.38 -24.94
CA PRO A 2 -19.32 8.23 -25.02
C PRO A 2 -19.94 8.24 -23.63
N ARG A 3 -21.00 9.03 -23.42
CA ARG A 3 -21.66 9.34 -22.13
C ARG A 3 -21.97 8.09 -21.27
N LYS A 4 -22.33 6.96 -21.91
CA LYS A 4 -22.62 5.68 -21.24
C LYS A 4 -21.38 5.00 -20.64
N SER A 5 -20.22 5.18 -21.25
CA SER A 5 -18.96 4.61 -20.74
C SER A 5 -18.45 5.37 -19.52
N LEU A 6 -18.73 6.67 -19.42
CA LEU A 6 -18.39 7.48 -18.25
C LEU A 6 -19.25 7.08 -17.05
N PHE A 7 -20.56 6.87 -17.27
CA PHE A 7 -21.47 6.42 -16.21
C PHE A 7 -21.04 5.08 -15.60
N MET A 8 -20.64 4.11 -16.42
CA MET A 8 -20.13 2.83 -15.91
C MET A 8 -18.81 3.00 -15.16
N ALA A 9 -17.87 3.80 -15.67
CA ALA A 9 -16.61 4.05 -14.99
C ALA A 9 -16.84 4.67 -13.60
N ILE A 10 -17.75 5.65 -13.50
CA ILE A 10 -18.15 6.25 -12.22
C ILE A 10 -18.79 5.18 -11.33
N PHE A 11 -19.75 4.41 -11.83
CA PHE A 11 -20.42 3.36 -11.06
C PHE A 11 -19.43 2.34 -10.46
N PHE A 12 -18.53 1.78 -11.28
CA PHE A 12 -17.55 0.81 -10.79
C PHE A 12 -16.53 1.43 -9.84
N THR A 13 -16.12 2.68 -10.07
CA THR A 13 -15.22 3.38 -9.15
C THR A 13 -15.89 3.67 -7.81
N THR A 14 -17.15 4.13 -7.83
CA THR A 14 -17.94 4.36 -6.63
C THR A 14 -18.22 3.04 -5.90
N ALA A 15 -18.52 1.96 -6.62
CA ALA A 15 -18.70 0.63 -6.04
C ALA A 15 -17.41 0.15 -5.38
N ALA A 16 -16.24 0.33 -6.01
CA ALA A 16 -14.96 0.00 -5.40
C ALA A 16 -14.70 0.84 -4.14
N LEU A 17 -14.96 2.15 -4.19
CA LEU A 17 -14.80 3.04 -3.04
C LEU A 17 -15.72 2.64 -1.89
N LEU A 18 -17.00 2.35 -2.17
CA LEU A 18 -17.95 1.87 -1.17
C LEU A 18 -17.50 0.55 -0.58
N LEU A 19 -17.06 -0.39 -1.43
CA LEU A 19 -16.52 -1.66 -1.00
C LEU A 19 -15.39 -1.40 0.01
N PHE A 20 -14.34 -0.67 -0.37
CA PHE A 20 -13.22 -0.34 0.53
C PHE A 20 -13.61 0.49 1.76
N LEU A 21 -14.67 1.29 1.71
CA LEU A 21 -15.20 2.02 2.86
C LEU A 21 -15.88 1.08 3.86
N PHE A 22 -16.56 0.04 3.36
CA PHE A 22 -17.12 -1.05 4.17
C PHE A 22 -16.10 -2.13 4.56
N ARG A 23 -14.81 -1.94 4.24
CA ARG A 23 -13.71 -2.79 4.73
C ARG A 23 -13.77 -2.96 6.25
N TRP A 24 -14.02 -1.86 6.96
CA TRP A 24 -14.19 -1.83 8.41
C TRP A 24 -15.30 -0.85 8.75
N CYS A 25 -16.53 -1.33 8.81
CA CYS A 25 -17.66 -0.55 9.30
C CYS A 25 -17.97 -0.97 10.74
N LYS A 26 -17.50 -0.19 11.74
CA LYS A 26 -17.85 -0.41 13.16
C LYS A 26 -19.37 -0.32 13.37
N TRP A 27 -20.08 0.48 12.58
CA TRP A 27 -21.51 0.69 12.71
C TRP A 27 -22.35 -0.52 12.30
N LEU A 28 -21.90 -1.28 11.29
CA LEU A 28 -22.59 -2.48 10.82
C LEU A 28 -22.10 -3.77 11.48
N ASN A 29 -21.07 -3.71 12.36
CA ASN A 29 -20.35 -4.88 12.89
C ASN A 29 -19.96 -5.89 11.80
N MET A 30 -19.78 -5.41 10.57
CA MET A 30 -19.64 -6.25 9.40
C MET A 30 -18.54 -5.67 8.52
N GLY A 31 -17.56 -6.51 8.20
CA GLY A 31 -16.43 -6.20 7.33
C GLY A 31 -15.63 -7.46 7.08
N TRP A 32 -15.16 -7.69 5.85
CA TRP A 32 -14.36 -8.89 5.58
C TRP A 32 -13.03 -8.91 6.35
N ALA A 33 -12.59 -7.75 6.86
CA ALA A 33 -11.42 -7.63 7.73
C ALA A 33 -11.64 -8.11 9.18
N THR A 34 -12.89 -8.42 9.59
CA THR A 34 -13.23 -8.92 10.94
C THR A 34 -13.56 -10.41 10.97
N PHE A 35 -13.57 -11.09 9.82
CA PHE A 35 -13.97 -12.51 9.67
C PHE A 35 -13.15 -13.55 10.47
N ARG A 36 -12.16 -13.11 11.27
CA ARG A 36 -11.39 -13.93 12.22
C ARG A 36 -11.18 -13.26 13.60
N ARG A 37 -11.90 -12.18 13.91
CA ARG A 37 -11.74 -11.46 15.18
C ARG A 37 -12.78 -11.81 16.24
N GLU A 38 -13.76 -12.64 15.90
CA GLU A 38 -14.76 -13.15 16.82
C GLU A 38 -14.45 -14.62 17.17
N THR A 39 -14.54 -14.93 18.46
CA THR A 39 -14.20 -16.22 19.09
C THR A 39 -15.04 -17.40 18.57
N THR A 40 -16.13 -17.12 17.85
CA THR A 40 -17.11 -18.10 17.36
C THR A 40 -16.96 -18.40 15.86
N SER A 41 -16.03 -17.76 15.17
CA SER A 41 -15.91 -17.89 13.71
C SER A 41 -15.11 -19.13 13.31
N PRO A 42 -15.54 -19.88 12.26
CA PRO A 42 -14.80 -21.03 11.75
C PRO A 42 -13.39 -20.64 11.29
N ASP A 43 -12.47 -21.61 11.32
CA ASP A 43 -11.02 -21.41 11.10
C ASP A 43 -10.67 -21.21 9.60
N ILE A 44 -11.31 -20.24 8.97
CA ILE A 44 -11.09 -19.86 7.57
C ILE A 44 -9.92 -18.88 7.43
N PRO A 45 -9.13 -18.94 6.35
CA PRO A 45 -8.01 -18.02 6.10
C PRO A 45 -8.46 -16.55 6.11
N VAL A 46 -7.67 -15.67 6.71
CA VAL A 46 -7.94 -14.21 6.71
C VAL A 46 -7.98 -13.71 5.27
N ILE A 47 -9.11 -13.14 4.85
CA ILE A 47 -9.24 -12.51 3.53
C ILE A 47 -8.42 -11.21 3.53
N LYS A 48 -7.36 -11.20 2.73
CA LYS A 48 -6.50 -10.02 2.55
C LYS A 48 -7.16 -9.03 1.57
N ASP A 49 -6.87 -7.74 1.72
CA ASP A 49 -7.35 -6.71 0.80
C ASP A 49 -6.91 -6.97 -0.65
N ALA A 50 -5.73 -7.56 -0.82
CA ALA A 50 -5.22 -7.98 -2.12
C ALA A 50 -6.14 -9.00 -2.80
N THR A 51 -6.73 -9.92 -2.04
CA THR A 51 -7.67 -10.93 -2.57
C THR A 51 -8.94 -10.25 -3.08
N VAL A 52 -9.50 -9.33 -2.31
CA VAL A 52 -10.71 -8.57 -2.69
C VAL A 52 -10.43 -7.70 -3.92
N ALA A 53 -9.28 -7.02 -3.95
CA ALA A 53 -8.85 -6.23 -5.10
C ALA A 53 -8.63 -7.10 -6.34
N ALA A 54 -8.03 -8.29 -6.21
CA ALA A 54 -7.83 -9.22 -7.32
C ALA A 54 -9.16 -9.72 -7.90
N ILE A 55 -10.13 -10.08 -7.05
CA ILE A 55 -11.49 -10.46 -7.48
C ILE A 55 -12.15 -9.31 -8.24
N PHE A 56 -12.02 -8.07 -7.74
CA PHE A 56 -12.57 -6.90 -8.39
C PHE A 56 -11.93 -6.64 -9.77
N VAL A 57 -10.60 -6.68 -9.86
CA VAL A 57 -9.86 -6.52 -11.12
C VAL A 57 -10.19 -7.62 -12.12
N PHE A 58 -10.33 -8.86 -11.65
CA PHE A 58 -10.79 -9.98 -12.47
C PHE A 58 -12.20 -9.72 -13.00
N GLY A 59 -13.12 -9.25 -12.15
CA GLY A 59 -14.46 -8.84 -12.54
C GLY A 59 -14.45 -7.77 -13.64
N LEU A 60 -13.57 -6.78 -13.57
CA LEU A 60 -13.44 -5.75 -14.61
C LEU A 60 -12.93 -6.27 -15.96
N HIS A 61 -12.18 -7.38 -15.98
CA HIS A 61 -11.72 -8.03 -17.21
C HIS A 61 -12.77 -8.95 -17.82
N VAL A 62 -13.68 -9.50 -17.00
CA VAL A 62 -14.73 -10.42 -17.45
C VAL A 62 -16.01 -9.68 -17.84
N LEU A 63 -16.35 -8.60 -17.13
CA LEU A 63 -17.61 -7.88 -17.34
C LEU A 63 -17.60 -7.06 -18.66
N PRO A 64 -18.66 -7.16 -19.48
CA PRO A 64 -18.77 -6.43 -20.73
C PRO A 64 -18.99 -4.94 -20.47
N ARG A 65 -18.43 -4.08 -21.34
CA ARG A 65 -18.57 -2.61 -21.24
C ARG A 65 -20.01 -2.13 -21.38
N THR A 66 -20.87 -2.90 -22.04
CA THR A 66 -22.29 -2.61 -22.14
C THR A 66 -23.09 -3.80 -21.64
N PHE A 67 -24.15 -3.53 -20.89
CA PHE A 67 -25.13 -4.54 -20.53
C PHE A 67 -26.06 -4.84 -21.73
N GLY A 68 -25.49 -4.95 -22.94
CA GLY A 68 -26.21 -5.22 -24.17
C GLY A 68 -26.92 -6.57 -24.14
N PHE A 69 -26.35 -7.54 -23.40
CA PHE A 69 -26.97 -8.85 -23.19
C PHE A 69 -28.34 -8.75 -22.49
N LEU A 70 -28.59 -7.75 -21.64
CA LEU A 70 -29.90 -7.57 -21.00
C LEU A 70 -31.01 -7.23 -22.01
N LYS A 71 -30.65 -6.69 -23.18
CA LYS A 71 -31.64 -6.47 -24.25
C LYS A 71 -32.12 -7.78 -24.88
N TYR A 72 -31.37 -8.89 -24.76
CA TYR A 72 -31.82 -10.19 -25.26
C TYR A 72 -33.01 -10.72 -24.47
N PHE A 73 -33.09 -10.41 -23.16
CA PHE A 73 -34.24 -10.81 -22.34
C PHE A 73 -35.51 -10.00 -22.63
N ASN A 74 -35.39 -8.80 -23.21
CA ASN A 74 -36.52 -7.88 -23.47
C ASN A 74 -36.83 -7.67 -24.96
N ALA A 75 -36.05 -8.26 -25.88
CA ALA A 75 -36.23 -8.08 -27.31
C ALA A 75 -37.42 -8.90 -27.83
N LYS A 76 -38.45 -8.22 -28.37
CA LYS A 76 -39.60 -8.87 -29.04
C LYS A 76 -39.38 -9.11 -30.53
N ARG A 77 -38.44 -8.40 -31.16
CA ARG A 77 -38.14 -8.52 -32.61
C ARG A 77 -36.65 -8.70 -32.85
N LYS A 78 -36.31 -9.42 -33.93
CA LYS A 78 -34.93 -9.69 -34.34
C LYS A 78 -34.15 -8.43 -34.72
N SER A 79 -34.84 -7.35 -35.10
CA SER A 79 -34.25 -6.03 -35.41
C SER A 79 -33.75 -5.26 -34.18
N ASP A 80 -34.23 -5.60 -32.98
CA ASP A 80 -33.90 -4.89 -31.74
C ASP A 80 -32.67 -5.49 -31.03
N LEU A 81 -32.16 -6.60 -31.57
CA LEU A 81 -31.00 -7.30 -31.05
C LEU A 81 -29.74 -6.47 -31.32
N PRO A 82 -28.84 -6.34 -30.33
CA PRO A 82 -27.54 -5.70 -30.56
C PRO A 82 -26.74 -6.51 -31.60
N PRO A 83 -25.80 -5.86 -32.33
CA PRO A 83 -24.97 -6.55 -33.31
C PRO A 83 -24.21 -7.72 -32.68
N LEU A 84 -24.05 -8.83 -33.42
CA LEU A 84 -23.27 -10.02 -33.05
C LEU A 84 -21.75 -9.77 -33.03
N LYS A 85 -21.32 -8.65 -32.45
CA LYS A 85 -19.91 -8.35 -32.23
C LYS A 85 -19.59 -8.59 -30.76
N PRO A 86 -18.51 -9.32 -30.44
CA PRO A 86 -18.07 -9.47 -29.06
C PRO A 86 -17.80 -8.08 -28.48
N GLU A 87 -18.48 -7.76 -27.39
CA GLU A 87 -18.28 -6.49 -26.70
C GLU A 87 -16.94 -6.52 -25.96
N SER A 88 -16.21 -5.41 -25.98
CA SER A 88 -14.96 -5.31 -25.23
C SER A 88 -15.23 -5.31 -23.73
N ALA A 89 -14.35 -5.96 -22.97
CA ALA A 89 -14.34 -5.87 -21.51
C ALA A 89 -14.23 -4.41 -21.04
N ILE A 90 -14.69 -4.13 -19.82
CA ILE A 90 -14.57 -2.81 -19.20
C ILE A 90 -13.09 -2.41 -19.09
N LEU A 91 -12.24 -3.35 -18.66
CA LEU A 91 -10.80 -3.21 -18.59
C LEU A 91 -10.13 -4.21 -19.54
N TRP A 92 -9.34 -3.71 -20.49
CA TRP A 92 -8.59 -4.56 -21.42
C TRP A 92 -7.09 -4.47 -21.15
N TRP A 93 -6.38 -5.60 -21.29
CA TRP A 93 -4.97 -5.71 -20.92
C TRP A 93 -4.06 -4.69 -21.62
N LYS A 94 -4.30 -4.40 -22.91
CA LYS A 94 -3.50 -3.39 -23.63
C LYS A 94 -3.60 -1.98 -23.01
N PHE A 95 -4.74 -1.64 -22.40
CA PHE A 95 -4.88 -0.39 -21.65
C PHE A 95 -4.12 -0.45 -20.34
N VAL A 96 -4.25 -1.55 -19.60
CA VAL A 96 -3.52 -1.79 -18.35
C VAL A 96 -2.01 -1.66 -18.57
N ASN A 97 -1.47 -2.41 -19.54
CA ASN A 97 -0.04 -2.42 -19.85
C ASN A 97 0.51 -1.05 -20.29
N LYS A 98 -0.32 -0.22 -20.95
CA LYS A 98 0.10 1.12 -21.40
C LYS A 98 0.07 2.16 -20.28
N ASN A 99 -0.84 2.04 -19.32
CA ASN A 99 -1.06 3.07 -18.30
C ASN A 99 -0.44 2.72 -16.93
N ILE A 100 -0.09 1.45 -16.70
CA ILE A 100 0.62 1.05 -15.49
C ILE A 100 2.11 1.36 -15.62
N VAL A 101 2.64 2.09 -14.65
CA VAL A 101 4.08 2.33 -14.51
C VAL A 101 4.66 1.25 -13.61
N TYR A 102 5.17 0.17 -14.22
CA TYR A 102 5.66 -1.02 -13.50
C TYR A 102 6.82 -0.73 -12.54
N ALA A 103 7.57 0.34 -12.77
CA ALA A 103 8.68 0.76 -11.90
C ALA A 103 8.23 0.96 -10.44
N TYR A 104 6.99 1.41 -10.20
CA TYR A 104 6.49 1.57 -8.83
C TYR A 104 6.36 0.24 -8.08
N PHE A 105 6.05 -0.87 -8.76
CA PHE A 105 6.02 -2.18 -8.11
C PHE A 105 7.40 -2.62 -7.64
N LEU A 106 8.44 -2.34 -8.44
CA LEU A 106 9.82 -2.64 -8.05
C LEU A 106 10.28 -1.80 -6.86
N VAL A 107 9.89 -0.52 -6.80
CA VAL A 107 10.22 0.37 -5.67
C VAL A 107 9.49 -0.04 -4.39
N ILE A 108 8.20 -0.41 -4.49
CA ILE A 108 7.45 -0.90 -3.32
C ILE A 108 8.04 -2.24 -2.85
N GLY A 109 8.35 -3.14 -3.77
CA GLY A 109 9.01 -4.41 -3.48
C GLY A 109 10.38 -4.22 -2.82
N SER A 110 11.16 -3.25 -3.27
CA SER A 110 12.45 -2.94 -2.64
C SER A 110 12.31 -2.38 -1.22
N GLY A 111 11.26 -1.61 -0.93
CA GLY A 111 10.94 -1.17 0.44
C GLY A 111 10.60 -2.33 1.38
N VAL A 112 9.86 -3.33 0.89
CA VAL A 112 9.57 -4.56 1.66
C VAL A 112 10.83 -5.38 1.87
N ALA A 113 11.63 -5.59 0.82
CA ALA A 113 12.91 -6.29 0.92
C ALA A 113 13.89 -5.60 1.87
N LEU A 114 13.94 -4.26 1.84
CA LEU A 114 14.74 -3.45 2.76
C LEU A 114 14.30 -3.66 4.22
N ASN A 115 12.99 -3.70 4.49
CA ASN A 115 12.48 -3.97 5.83
C ASN A 115 12.89 -5.36 6.35
N VAL A 116 12.87 -6.39 5.49
CA VAL A 116 13.35 -7.73 5.84
C VAL A 116 14.85 -7.71 6.11
N ALA A 117 15.64 -7.09 5.23
CA ALA A 117 17.08 -6.97 5.42
C ALA A 117 17.47 -6.22 6.71
N ILE A 118 16.75 -5.16 7.07
CA ILE A 118 16.97 -4.42 8.33
C ILE A 118 16.80 -5.33 9.56
N ARG A 119 15.84 -6.26 9.50
CA ARG A 119 15.57 -7.22 10.59
C ARG A 119 16.61 -8.32 10.64
N GLU A 120 16.95 -8.92 9.50
CA GLU A 120 17.90 -10.04 9.42
C GLU A 120 19.33 -9.61 9.78
N THR A 121 19.74 -8.42 9.38
CA THR A 121 21.11 -7.90 9.64
C THR A 121 21.30 -7.34 11.05
N LYS A 122 20.28 -7.41 11.91
CA LYS A 122 20.23 -6.75 13.23
C LYS A 122 20.47 -5.23 13.17
N LEU A 123 20.37 -4.63 11.98
CA LEU A 123 20.45 -3.18 11.82
C LEU A 123 19.32 -2.46 12.55
N ALA A 124 18.16 -3.13 12.73
CA ALA A 124 17.07 -2.66 13.57
C ALA A 124 17.54 -2.29 15.00
N GLN A 125 18.34 -3.15 15.63
CA GLN A 125 18.86 -2.95 17.00
C GLN A 125 19.80 -1.75 17.06
N VAL A 126 20.73 -1.65 16.11
CA VAL A 126 21.67 -0.53 16.02
C VAL A 126 20.93 0.79 15.77
N LEU A 127 19.95 0.77 14.87
CA LEU A 127 19.16 1.94 14.53
C LEU A 127 18.34 2.42 15.72
N ALA A 128 17.70 1.51 16.45
CA ALA A 128 16.92 1.82 17.63
C ALA A 128 17.80 2.35 18.78
N ALA A 129 18.97 1.75 19.02
CA ALA A 129 19.91 2.20 20.04
C ALA A 129 20.49 3.60 19.75
N GLY A 130 20.68 3.94 18.46
CA GLY A 130 21.20 5.22 18.02
C GLY A 130 20.11 6.26 17.70
N VAL A 131 19.76 6.35 16.41
CA VAL A 131 18.82 7.37 15.88
C VAL A 131 17.42 7.21 16.47
N GLY A 132 17.02 5.97 16.72
CA GLY A 132 15.71 5.64 17.26
C GLY A 132 15.49 6.22 18.64
N LYS A 133 16.43 5.97 19.56
CA LYS A 133 16.43 6.55 20.91
C LYS A 133 16.39 8.08 20.90
N ASN A 134 17.10 8.72 19.96
CA ASN A 134 17.07 10.17 19.83
C ASN A 134 15.70 10.70 19.37
N LEU A 135 14.99 9.95 18.51
CA LEU A 135 13.65 10.31 18.07
C LEU A 135 12.60 10.00 19.14
N THR A 136 12.72 8.88 19.85
CA THR A 136 11.73 8.40 20.83
C THR A 136 11.91 8.96 22.24
N LYS A 137 13.05 9.61 22.55
CA LYS A 137 13.31 10.22 23.87
C LYS A 137 12.38 11.40 24.21
N TYR A 138 11.90 12.12 23.20
CA TYR A 138 11.03 13.27 23.39
C TYR A 138 9.58 12.85 23.66
N ASP A 139 8.75 13.81 24.11
CA ASP A 139 7.31 13.59 24.20
C ASP A 139 6.74 13.13 22.86
N TRP A 140 5.74 12.25 22.90
CA TRP A 140 5.09 11.65 21.73
C TRP A 140 4.80 12.65 20.61
N ASN A 141 4.22 13.80 20.96
CA ASN A 141 3.86 14.85 19.99
C ASN A 141 5.10 15.42 19.28
N VAL A 142 6.21 15.62 20.00
CA VAL A 142 7.46 16.13 19.45
C VAL A 142 8.13 15.07 18.58
N SER A 143 8.13 13.81 19.02
CA SER A 143 8.69 12.71 18.25
C SER A 143 7.95 12.49 16.92
N ILE A 144 6.61 12.58 16.91
CA ILE A 144 5.82 12.52 15.67
C ILE A 144 6.08 13.73 14.77
N LEU A 145 6.24 14.93 15.34
CA LEU A 145 6.63 16.11 14.56
C LEU A 145 7.96 15.89 13.84
N LEU A 146 8.96 15.32 14.52
CA LEU A 146 10.25 14.99 13.91
C LEU A 146 10.12 13.98 12.76
N VAL A 147 9.31 12.92 12.94
CA VAL A 147 9.02 11.95 11.87
C VAL A 147 8.37 12.62 10.67
N VAL A 148 7.38 13.48 10.89
CA VAL A 148 6.70 14.24 9.83
C VAL A 148 7.68 15.17 9.11
N ILE A 149 8.55 15.88 9.84
CA ILE A 149 9.59 16.76 9.27
C ILE A 149 10.53 15.97 8.36
N ILE A 150 11.11 14.86 8.87
CA ILE A 150 12.06 14.04 8.10
C ILE A 150 11.37 13.49 6.85
N ALA A 151 10.15 12.97 6.99
CA ALA A 151 9.39 12.43 5.86
C ALA A 151 9.11 13.49 4.78
N ILE A 152 8.75 14.73 5.16
CA ILE A 152 8.53 15.83 4.20
C ILE A 152 9.84 16.25 3.54
N ILE A 153 10.95 16.33 4.28
CA ILE A 153 12.26 16.65 3.70
C ILE A 153 12.64 15.58 2.67
N LEU A 154 12.52 14.30 3.02
CA LEU A 154 12.77 13.19 2.10
C LEU A 154 11.86 13.26 0.86
N ALA A 155 10.56 13.50 1.05
CA ALA A 155 9.60 13.65 -0.05
C ALA A 155 9.91 14.79 -1.02
N ASN A 156 10.71 15.77 -0.59
CA ASN A 156 11.10 16.89 -1.43
C ASN A 156 12.48 16.71 -2.07
N ILE A 157 13.31 15.76 -1.64
CA ILE A 157 14.59 15.44 -2.32
C ILE A 157 14.49 14.21 -3.24
N MET A 158 13.44 13.40 -3.13
CA MET A 158 13.20 12.23 -3.97
C MET A 158 11.70 12.02 -4.24
N PRO A 159 11.30 11.15 -5.20
CA PRO A 159 9.89 10.84 -5.42
C PRO A 159 9.21 10.34 -4.15
N GLY A 160 7.97 10.77 -3.88
CA GLY A 160 7.26 10.45 -2.63
C GLY A 160 7.19 8.95 -2.30
N VAL A 161 6.96 8.10 -3.30
CA VAL A 161 6.98 6.64 -3.13
C VAL A 161 8.35 6.14 -2.67
N ALA A 162 9.44 6.68 -3.20
CA ALA A 162 10.80 6.33 -2.78
C ALA A 162 11.07 6.81 -1.35
N ALA A 163 10.67 8.04 -1.00
CA ALA A 163 10.79 8.57 0.36
C ALA A 163 10.07 7.68 1.39
N CYS A 164 8.85 7.23 1.05
CA CYS A 164 8.09 6.30 1.87
C CYS A 164 8.79 4.94 1.99
N CYS A 165 9.22 4.34 0.88
CA CYS A 165 9.87 3.02 0.87
C CYS A 165 11.21 3.01 1.64
N VAL A 166 11.93 4.13 1.64
CA VAL A 166 13.16 4.28 2.43
C VAL A 166 12.82 4.50 3.89
N PHE A 167 11.94 5.44 4.26
CA PHE A 167 11.81 5.87 5.65
C PHE A 167 10.83 5.03 6.49
N LEU A 168 9.79 4.47 5.87
CA LEU A 168 8.76 3.70 6.58
C LEU A 168 9.34 2.48 7.32
N PRO A 169 10.23 1.64 6.73
CA PRO A 169 10.88 0.55 7.46
C PRO A 169 11.64 1.02 8.70
N PHE A 170 12.28 2.19 8.67
CA PHE A 170 13.03 2.72 9.82
C PHE A 170 12.10 3.05 10.98
N VAL A 171 10.97 3.71 10.70
CA VAL A 171 9.98 4.09 11.73
C VAL A 171 9.33 2.84 12.35
N ILE A 172 9.01 1.82 11.53
CA ILE A 172 8.42 0.58 12.01
C ILE A 172 9.37 -0.18 12.94
N ASN A 173 10.65 -0.32 12.55
CA ASN A 173 11.60 -1.11 13.35
C ASN A 173 12.10 -0.34 14.58
N MET A 174 12.22 1.00 14.52
CA MET A 174 12.54 1.84 15.68
C MET A 174 11.55 1.66 16.83
N ALA A 175 10.27 1.50 16.49
CA ALA A 175 9.20 1.44 17.47
C ALA A 175 8.91 0.03 17.99
N ALA A 176 9.52 -1.00 17.39
CA ALA A 176 9.32 -2.40 17.75
C ALA A 176 10.35 -2.95 18.77
N GLU A 177 11.35 -2.16 19.17
CA GLU A 177 12.33 -2.59 20.18
C GLU A 177 11.76 -2.57 21.61
N PRO A 178 12.12 -3.53 22.49
CA PRO A 178 11.62 -3.63 23.86
C PRO A 178 11.95 -2.41 24.73
N ASP A 179 13.03 -1.69 24.40
CA ASP A 179 13.50 -0.52 25.15
C ASP A 179 12.88 0.81 24.65
N ALA A 180 12.00 0.78 23.66
CA ALA A 180 11.37 1.98 23.15
C ALA A 180 10.38 2.56 24.18
N PRO A 181 10.48 3.86 24.55
CA PRO A 181 9.53 4.48 25.47
C PRO A 181 8.08 4.33 25.00
N VAL A 182 7.20 3.88 25.90
CA VAL A 182 5.75 3.95 25.70
C VAL A 182 5.40 5.43 25.44
N PRO A 183 4.82 5.80 24.28
CA PRO A 183 3.76 5.08 23.55
C PRO A 183 4.17 4.38 22.24
N TRP A 184 5.45 4.43 21.84
CA TRP A 184 5.87 4.06 20.49
C TRP A 184 5.46 2.64 20.05
N PRO A 185 5.69 1.57 20.83
CA PRO A 185 5.32 0.21 20.45
C PRO A 185 3.82 -0.01 20.24
N LYS A 186 2.97 0.78 20.91
CA LYS A 186 1.51 0.70 20.83
C LYS A 186 0.93 1.53 19.69
N HIS A 187 1.63 2.58 19.29
CA HIS A 187 1.14 3.56 18.32
C HIS A 187 2.00 3.66 17.04
N VAL A 188 2.75 2.61 16.69
CA VAL A 188 3.57 2.52 15.46
C VAL A 188 2.76 2.88 14.20
N TYR A 189 1.50 2.47 14.15
CA TYR A 189 0.60 2.73 13.03
C TYR A 189 0.39 4.24 12.77
N LEU A 190 0.41 5.08 13.82
CA LEU A 190 0.33 6.54 13.69
C LEU A 190 1.60 7.11 13.07
N GLY A 191 2.77 6.60 13.47
CA GLY A 191 4.05 6.96 12.85
C GLY A 191 4.10 6.56 11.37
N ALA A 192 3.67 5.34 11.05
CA ALA A 192 3.57 4.85 9.68
C ALA A 192 2.60 5.70 8.82
N LEU A 193 1.44 6.06 9.38
CA LEU A 193 0.48 6.95 8.74
C LEU A 193 1.08 8.34 8.49
N GLY A 194 1.80 8.88 9.47
CA GLY A 194 2.51 10.14 9.35
C GLY A 194 3.53 10.13 8.21
N VAL A 195 4.34 9.07 8.10
CA VAL A 195 5.29 8.90 6.98
C VAL A 195 4.56 8.84 5.64
N GLY A 196 3.49 8.05 5.54
CA GLY A 196 2.71 7.91 4.31
C GLY A 196 2.10 9.24 3.84
N LEU A 197 1.43 9.97 4.74
CA LEU A 197 0.83 11.27 4.44
C LEU A 197 1.90 12.31 4.07
N SER A 198 2.96 12.42 4.87
CA SER A 198 4.08 13.33 4.62
C SER A 198 4.80 13.03 3.31
N SER A 199 4.98 11.76 2.95
CA SER A 199 5.65 11.35 1.72
C SER A 199 4.91 11.80 0.45
N SER A 200 3.61 12.09 0.58
CA SER A 200 2.78 12.61 -0.52
C SER A 200 2.92 14.13 -0.70
N MET A 201 3.58 14.84 0.21
CA MET A 201 3.72 16.31 0.21
C MET A 201 4.95 16.78 -0.60
N THR A 202 4.94 16.49 -1.89
CA THR A 202 6.05 16.78 -2.83
C THR A 202 5.87 18.13 -3.52
N PHE A 203 6.10 19.23 -2.82
CA PHE A 203 5.79 20.58 -3.33
C PHE A 203 7.00 21.36 -3.87
N LEU A 204 8.20 21.12 -3.34
CA LEU A 204 9.35 21.98 -3.60
C LEU A 204 10.03 21.68 -4.94
N PHE A 205 10.20 20.40 -5.28
CA PHE A 205 10.96 19.98 -6.46
C PHE A 205 10.08 19.21 -7.47
N PRO A 206 10.34 19.37 -8.78
CA PRO A 206 9.53 18.76 -9.82
C PRO A 206 9.94 17.30 -10.04
N PHE A 207 9.18 16.36 -9.47
CA PHE A 207 9.32 14.92 -9.73
C PHE A 207 8.21 14.43 -10.65
N LEU A 208 8.49 13.43 -11.48
CA LEU A 208 7.53 12.91 -12.46
C LEU A 208 6.17 12.60 -11.80
N TYR A 209 5.10 13.07 -12.44
CA TYR A 209 3.70 12.94 -11.99
C TYR A 209 3.30 13.72 -10.73
N THR A 210 4.16 14.58 -10.17
CA THR A 210 3.75 15.48 -9.08
C THR A 210 3.12 16.76 -9.62
N PRO A 211 2.28 17.47 -8.83
CA PRO A 211 1.77 18.78 -9.21
C PRO A 211 2.89 19.77 -9.57
N ALA A 212 4.01 19.72 -8.85
CA ALA A 212 5.19 20.54 -9.11
C ALA A 212 5.79 20.29 -10.50
N TYR A 213 5.79 19.04 -10.98
CA TYR A 213 6.22 18.71 -12.34
C TYR A 213 5.34 19.35 -13.40
N PHE A 214 4.02 19.29 -13.26
CA PHE A 214 3.12 19.94 -14.22
C PHE A 214 3.27 21.46 -14.19
N CYS A 215 3.45 22.08 -13.02
CA CYS A 215 3.72 23.52 -12.92
C CYS A 215 5.03 23.92 -13.62
N HIS A 216 6.08 23.11 -13.50
CA HIS A 216 7.37 23.40 -14.13
C HIS A 216 7.35 23.17 -15.64
N TYR A 217 6.92 21.98 -16.09
CA TYR A 217 7.00 21.57 -17.50
C TYR A 217 5.86 22.12 -18.35
N THR A 218 4.61 22.13 -17.83
CA THR A 218 3.45 22.66 -18.55
C THR A 218 3.28 24.15 -18.29
N GLY A 219 3.40 24.57 -17.02
CA GLY A 219 3.23 25.97 -16.61
C GLY A 219 4.46 26.86 -16.84
N LYS A 220 5.61 26.28 -17.24
CA LYS A 220 6.88 27.01 -17.46
C LYS A 220 7.34 27.85 -16.26
N VAL A 221 6.97 27.45 -15.04
CA VAL A 221 7.34 28.17 -13.81
C VAL A 221 8.80 27.84 -13.48
N PRO A 222 9.70 28.83 -13.32
CA PRO A 222 11.09 28.56 -12.98
C PRO A 222 11.21 27.96 -11.57
N MET A 223 12.10 26.98 -11.41
CA MET A 223 12.26 26.19 -10.18
C MET A 223 12.48 27.07 -8.92
N LYS A 224 13.28 28.13 -9.03
CA LYS A 224 13.54 29.06 -7.91
C LYS A 224 12.27 29.74 -7.39
N LYS A 225 11.35 30.12 -8.29
CA LYS A 225 10.06 30.71 -7.89
C LYS A 225 9.16 29.63 -7.27
N MET A 226 9.13 28.45 -7.86
CA MET A 226 8.34 27.32 -7.37
C MET A 226 8.71 26.96 -5.92
N VAL A 227 10.00 26.78 -5.63
CA VAL A 227 10.50 26.47 -4.28
C VAL A 227 10.11 27.58 -3.30
N LYS A 228 10.34 28.85 -3.65
CA LYS A 228 10.04 30.01 -2.78
C LYS A 228 8.57 30.04 -2.35
N TYR A 229 7.64 29.81 -3.27
CA TYR A 229 6.21 29.82 -2.95
C TYR A 229 5.74 28.52 -2.28
N SER A 230 6.39 27.40 -2.56
CA SER A 230 5.99 26.08 -2.05
C SER A 230 6.46 25.78 -0.63
N ILE A 231 7.53 26.43 -0.15
CA ILE A 231 8.02 26.26 1.23
C ILE A 231 6.92 26.58 2.24
N LEU A 232 6.20 27.67 2.07
CA LEU A 232 5.12 28.05 2.99
C LEU A 232 4.00 27.00 2.99
N SER A 233 3.62 26.50 1.80
CA SER A 233 2.63 25.42 1.67
C SER A 233 3.10 24.14 2.36
N ALA A 234 4.39 23.78 2.23
CA ALA A 234 4.95 22.61 2.88
C ALA A 234 4.93 22.72 4.40
N ILE A 235 5.22 23.90 4.96
CA ILE A 235 5.16 24.15 6.41
C ILE A 235 3.71 24.08 6.91
N ILE A 236 2.75 24.65 6.18
CA ILE A 236 1.34 24.57 6.55
C ILE A 236 0.87 23.12 6.54
N CYS A 237 1.15 22.36 5.48
CA CYS A 237 0.80 20.95 5.39
C CYS A 237 1.49 20.11 6.48
N MET A 238 2.74 20.40 6.82
CA MET A 238 3.47 19.76 7.91
C MET A 238 2.72 19.92 9.24
N ILE A 239 2.31 21.13 9.58
CA ILE A 239 1.57 21.41 10.82
C ILE A 239 0.22 20.71 10.81
N ILE A 240 -0.52 20.78 9.69
CA ILE A 240 -1.83 20.13 9.57
C ILE A 240 -1.70 18.61 9.72
N ILE A 241 -0.73 17.98 9.06
CA ILE A 241 -0.51 16.53 9.17
C ILE A 241 -0.12 16.16 10.60
N TRP A 242 0.78 16.93 11.21
CA TRP A 242 1.17 16.71 12.60
C TRP A 242 -0.03 16.78 13.56
N LEU A 243 -0.85 17.83 13.46
CA LEU A 243 -2.06 17.97 14.28
C LEU A 243 -3.07 16.85 14.00
N ALA A 244 -3.26 16.48 12.73
CA ALA A 244 -4.16 15.40 12.35
C ALA A 244 -3.70 14.04 12.90
N VAL A 245 -2.40 13.73 12.85
CA VAL A 245 -1.86 12.47 13.37
C VAL A 245 -1.85 12.44 14.90
N CYS A 246 -1.60 13.57 15.57
CA CYS A 246 -1.57 13.62 17.04
C CYS A 246 -2.96 13.64 17.68
N PHE A 247 -3.93 14.35 17.09
CA PHE A 247 -5.23 14.59 17.74
C PHE A 247 -6.40 13.88 17.06
N TRP A 248 -6.42 13.83 15.72
CA TRP A 248 -7.57 13.29 15.01
C TRP A 248 -7.45 11.77 14.79
N ALA A 249 -6.26 11.30 14.43
CA ALA A 249 -6.04 9.89 14.14
C ALA A 249 -6.30 8.96 15.34
N PRO A 250 -5.90 9.29 16.59
CA PRO A 250 -6.27 8.47 17.75
C PRO A 250 -7.79 8.41 17.94
N VAL A 251 -8.50 9.53 17.81
CA VAL A 251 -9.96 9.57 17.99
C VAL A 251 -10.70 8.68 16.97
N VAL A 252 -10.22 8.62 15.73
CA VAL A 252 -10.87 7.83 14.66
C VAL A 252 -10.52 6.35 14.76
N TRP A 253 -9.24 6.02 14.91
CA TRP A 253 -8.76 4.65 14.79
C TRP A 253 -8.60 3.93 16.12
N ASP A 254 -8.25 4.62 17.20
CA ASP A 254 -8.00 4.04 18.52
C ASP A 254 -8.61 4.90 19.66
N PRO A 255 -9.94 4.99 19.74
CA PRO A 255 -10.62 5.79 20.77
C PRO A 255 -10.47 5.21 22.19
N SER A 256 -10.09 3.93 22.33
CA SER A 256 -9.81 3.29 23.62
C SER A 256 -8.36 3.47 24.09
N GLY A 257 -7.45 3.93 23.22
CA GLY A 257 -6.03 4.12 23.53
C GLY A 257 -5.29 2.82 23.84
N GLU A 258 -5.85 1.68 23.43
CA GLU A 258 -5.27 0.36 23.69
C GLU A 258 -4.04 0.11 22.81
N GLY A 259 -3.91 0.87 21.72
CA GLY A 259 -2.89 0.69 20.70
C GLY A 259 -3.15 -0.54 19.84
N PHE A 260 -2.66 -0.48 18.60
CA PHE A 260 -2.54 -1.68 17.79
C PHE A 260 -1.11 -2.16 17.92
N SER A 261 -0.85 -3.06 18.88
CA SER A 261 0.42 -3.77 18.88
C SER A 261 0.48 -4.65 17.61
N PRO A 262 1.64 -4.74 16.94
CA PRO A 262 1.86 -5.85 16.05
C PRO A 262 1.69 -7.11 16.91
N LEU A 263 0.68 -7.93 16.62
CA LEU A 263 0.55 -9.26 17.22
C LEU A 263 1.91 -9.92 17.09
N ALA A 264 2.48 -10.37 18.22
CA ALA A 264 3.57 -11.31 18.17
C ALA A 264 3.10 -12.43 17.23
N GLY A 265 3.86 -12.68 16.16
CA GLY A 265 3.67 -13.93 15.42
C GLY A 265 3.70 -15.06 16.45
N PRO A 266 2.87 -16.11 16.29
CA PRO A 266 2.57 -17.06 17.34
C PRO A 266 3.85 -17.52 18.03
N GLU A 267 4.06 -17.04 19.26
CA GLU A 267 5.18 -17.42 20.11
C GLU A 267 5.00 -18.90 20.41
N GLY A 268 5.85 -19.73 19.78
CA GLY A 268 5.82 -21.18 19.90
C GLY A 268 6.35 -21.94 18.69
N ALA A 269 6.57 -21.31 17.54
CA ALA A 269 7.26 -21.95 16.42
C ALA A 269 8.78 -21.65 16.49
N PRO A 270 9.65 -22.68 16.47
CA PRO A 270 11.09 -22.50 16.56
C PRO A 270 11.61 -21.64 15.41
N GLU A 271 12.67 -20.89 15.69
CA GLU A 271 13.40 -20.06 14.73
C GLU A 271 13.56 -20.75 13.36
N GLY A 272 13.13 -20.07 12.30
CA GLY A 272 13.44 -20.45 10.93
C GLY A 272 12.29 -20.20 9.95
N GLY A 273 12.47 -19.21 9.08
CA GLY A 273 11.72 -19.11 7.83
C GLY A 273 10.86 -17.86 7.71
N GLY A 274 11.34 -16.93 6.89
CA GLY A 274 10.65 -15.71 6.52
C GLY A 274 9.23 -15.93 6.00
N GLY A 275 8.33 -15.05 6.44
CA GLY A 275 6.99 -14.88 5.90
C GLY A 275 6.71 -13.41 5.60
N GLY A 276 7.72 -12.69 5.09
CA GLY A 276 7.52 -11.42 4.43
C GLY A 276 6.74 -11.67 3.16
N GLY A 277 5.46 -11.31 3.14
CA GLY A 277 4.54 -11.52 2.03
C GLY A 277 4.98 -10.75 0.77
N GLY A 278 5.92 -11.36 0.06
CA GLY A 278 6.40 -11.00 -1.26
C GLY A 278 6.54 -12.26 -2.09
N ASP A 279 5.45 -13.00 -2.29
CA ASP A 279 5.46 -14.10 -3.25
C ASP A 279 5.23 -13.55 -4.65
N ALA A 280 6.35 -13.19 -5.27
CA ALA A 280 6.47 -13.17 -6.71
C ALA A 280 6.24 -14.59 -7.22
N GLY A 281 5.07 -14.83 -7.82
CA GLY A 281 4.76 -16.10 -8.49
C GLY A 281 5.70 -16.30 -9.69
N GLY A 282 6.68 -17.18 -9.52
CA GLY A 282 7.56 -17.66 -10.58
C GLY A 282 8.10 -19.02 -10.21
N GLY A 283 7.52 -20.08 -10.76
CA GLY A 283 7.94 -21.46 -10.47
C GLY A 283 7.14 -22.50 -11.24
N GLY A 284 7.26 -22.51 -12.56
CA GLY A 284 6.92 -23.68 -13.35
C GLY A 284 8.05 -24.69 -13.25
N GLY A 285 7.88 -25.72 -12.41
CA GLY A 285 8.77 -26.87 -12.33
C GLY A 285 8.21 -28.02 -13.17
N GLY A 286 8.76 -28.21 -14.37
CA GLY A 286 8.61 -29.45 -15.12
C GLY A 286 9.54 -30.51 -14.53
N GLY A 287 8.97 -31.57 -13.96
CA GLY A 287 9.70 -32.73 -13.49
C GLY A 287 10.20 -33.59 -14.66
N GLY A 288 11.47 -33.96 -14.60
CA GLY A 288 12.06 -35.03 -15.38
C GLY A 288 12.97 -35.84 -14.46
N GLY A 289 12.52 -37.04 -14.09
CA GLY A 289 13.25 -37.95 -13.23
C GLY A 289 14.54 -38.44 -13.88
N GLY A 290 15.61 -38.48 -13.10
CA GLY A 290 16.85 -39.19 -13.42
C GLY A 290 16.86 -40.51 -12.68
N ASP A 291 16.81 -41.60 -13.44
CA ASP A 291 17.03 -42.97 -12.98
C ASP A 291 18.51 -43.21 -12.69
N ASP A 292 18.74 -44.02 -11.66
CA ASP A 292 20.01 -44.53 -11.19
C ASP A 292 20.72 -45.41 -12.23
N GLY A 293 22.02 -45.17 -12.41
CA GLY A 293 22.90 -45.99 -13.24
C GLY A 293 24.34 -45.91 -12.74
N GLY A 294 24.68 -46.75 -11.76
CA GLY A 294 26.01 -46.83 -11.16
C GLY A 294 27.11 -47.23 -12.14
N ALA A 295 28.28 -46.62 -11.96
CA ALA A 295 29.54 -47.05 -12.57
C ALA A 295 30.56 -47.40 -11.45
N PRO A 296 31.36 -48.47 -11.60
CA PRO A 296 32.26 -48.97 -10.56
C PRO A 296 33.62 -48.21 -10.56
N PRO A 297 34.41 -48.31 -9.47
CA PRO A 297 35.65 -47.55 -9.32
C PRO A 297 36.79 -48.11 -10.18
N PRO A 298 37.78 -47.26 -10.56
CA PRO A 298 38.93 -47.72 -11.32
C PRO A 298 39.97 -48.39 -10.41
N PRO A 299 40.75 -49.37 -10.92
CA PRO A 299 41.89 -49.92 -10.21
C PRO A 299 43.16 -49.11 -10.48
N ALA A 300 43.98 -49.00 -9.42
CA ALA A 300 45.42 -48.70 -9.32
C ALA A 300 46.04 -47.67 -10.29
#